data_AF-B9KJ78-F1
#
_entry.id   AF-B9KJ78-F1
#
_cell.length_a   1.000
_cell.length_b   1.000
_cell.length_c   1.000
_cell.angle_alpha   90.00
_cell.angle_beta   90.00
_cell.angle_gamma   90.00
#
_symmetry.space_group_name_H-M   'P 1'
#
loop_
_entity.id
_entity.type
_entity.pdbx_description
1 polymer ?
#
loop_
_entity_poly.entity_id
_entity_poly.type
_entity_poly.pdbx_seq_one_letter_code
_entity_poly.pdbx_strand_id
1 'polypeptide(L)'
;MTEEIPAGSRVVDVTIRGSTYRVACGASEEKRLGELAGRLSRLVEAISGGGRGRTSDTLLLLLAGLKLEDKVEELTQELNKATEELSEYKAMHSKEVRLRGSLEGLLRYSLSRTRELLAYVNDTRAREVQDTESAAGTC
;
A
#
# COMPACT_ATOMS: atom_id res chain seq x y z
N MET A 1 14.37 45.00 7.92
CA MET A 1 14.63 43.55 7.76
C MET A 1 14.10 43.16 6.40
N THR A 2 14.99 43.10 5.41
CA THR A 2 14.71 42.66 4.05
C THR A 2 15.11 41.19 3.98
N GLU A 3 14.14 40.28 3.91
CA GLU A 3 14.40 38.86 3.65
C GLU A 3 14.96 38.70 2.24
N GLU A 4 16.16 38.13 2.15
CA GLU A 4 16.78 37.71 0.90
C GLU A 4 15.97 36.55 0.31
N ILE A 5 15.35 36.81 -0.83
CA ILE A 5 14.61 35.84 -1.63
C ILE A 5 15.65 34.90 -2.29
N PRO A 6 15.71 33.60 -1.96
CA PRO A 6 16.71 32.70 -2.49
C PRO A 6 16.55 32.51 -4.01
N ALA A 7 17.68 32.50 -4.72
CA ALA A 7 17.76 32.39 -6.17
C ALA A 7 17.00 31.16 -6.68
N GLY A 8 15.86 31.39 -7.33
CA GLY A 8 14.95 30.36 -7.86
C GLY A 8 13.48 30.50 -7.44
N SER A 9 13.17 31.43 -6.54
CA SER A 9 11.79 31.73 -6.13
C SER A 9 11.17 32.85 -6.97
N ARG A 10 9.91 32.66 -7.37
CA ARG A 10 9.07 33.62 -8.10
C ARG A 10 7.95 34.07 -7.19
N VAL A 11 7.52 35.33 -7.33
CA VAL A 11 6.36 35.86 -6.62
C VAL A 11 5.15 35.76 -7.53
N VAL A 12 4.09 35.14 -7.03
CA VAL A 12 2.84 34.95 -7.75
C VAL A 12 1.72 35.64 -6.97
N ASP A 13 0.84 36.33 -7.69
CA ASP A 13 -0.36 36.93 -7.14
C ASP A 13 -1.47 35.89 -7.05
N VAL A 14 -2.03 35.72 -5.87
CA VAL A 14 -3.10 34.77 -5.57
C VAL A 14 -4.29 35.52 -5.02
N THR A 15 -5.44 35.43 -5.69
CA THR A 15 -6.67 36.08 -5.23
C THR A 15 -7.57 35.10 -4.50
N ILE A 16 -7.95 35.42 -3.26
CA ILE A 16 -8.92 34.66 -2.45
C ILE A 16 -9.99 35.66 -1.97
N ARG A 17 -11.26 35.42 -2.32
CA ARG A 17 -12.40 36.29 -1.97
C ARG A 17 -12.18 37.79 -2.27
N GLY A 18 -11.54 38.09 -3.39
CA GLY A 18 -11.27 39.47 -3.83
C GLY A 18 -10.07 40.14 -3.16
N SER A 19 -9.41 39.47 -2.21
CA SER A 19 -8.12 39.90 -1.66
C SER A 19 -6.97 39.25 -2.43
N THR A 20 -6.02 40.05 -2.91
CA THR A 20 -4.83 39.55 -3.61
C THR A 20 -3.65 39.46 -2.66
N TYR A 21 -3.08 38.27 -2.57
CA TYR A 21 -1.93 37.92 -1.74
C TYR A 21 -0.72 37.61 -2.63
N ARG A 22 0.43 38.20 -2.31
CA ARG A 22 1.70 37.87 -2.96
C ARG A 22 2.36 36.72 -2.24
N VAL A 23 2.55 35.60 -2.94
CA VAL A 23 3.14 34.38 -2.39
C VAL A 23 4.40 34.05 -3.16
N ALA A 24 5.51 33.85 -2.46
CA ALA A 24 6.73 33.34 -3.06
C ALA A 24 6.62 31.81 -3.24
N CYS A 25 6.91 31.31 -4.44
CA CYS A 25 6.92 29.89 -4.75
C CYS A 25 8.14 29.49 -5.57
N GLY A 26 8.51 28.20 -5.53
CA GLY A 26 9.51 27.67 -6.45
C GLY A 26 9.03 27.72 -7.90
N ALA A 27 9.96 27.82 -8.86
CA ALA A 27 9.64 27.92 -10.29
C ALA A 27 8.75 26.76 -10.84
N SER A 28 8.79 25.58 -10.23
CA SER A 28 7.97 24.41 -10.61
C SER A 28 6.63 24.33 -9.87
N GLU A 29 6.41 25.16 -8.84
CA GLU A 29 5.26 25.05 -7.94
C GLU A 29 4.12 26.02 -8.25
N GLU A 30 4.37 27.01 -9.11
CA GLU A 30 3.41 28.06 -9.50
C GLU A 30 2.05 27.48 -9.93
N LYS A 31 2.05 26.47 -10.80
CA LYS A 31 0.81 25.80 -11.24
C LYS A 31 0.07 25.13 -10.08
N ARG A 32 0.80 24.42 -9.22
CA ARG A 32 0.24 23.72 -8.05
C ARG A 32 -0.32 24.72 -7.04
N LEU A 33 0.34 25.85 -6.86
CA LEU A 33 -0.11 26.93 -5.98
C LEU A 33 -1.44 27.54 -6.48
N GLY A 34 -1.58 27.80 -7.78
CA GLY A 34 -2.83 28.28 -8.35
C GLY A 34 -4.00 27.30 -8.15
N GLU A 35 -3.75 26.00 -8.32
CA GLU A 35 -4.75 24.97 -8.03
C GLU A 35 -5.15 24.91 -6.54
N LEU A 36 -4.17 25.01 -5.64
CA LEU A 36 -4.41 25.04 -4.19
C LEU A 36 -5.22 26.27 -3.79
N ALA A 37 -4.88 27.45 -4.32
CA ALA A 37 -5.62 28.67 -4.10
C ALA A 37 -7.07 28.57 -4.59
N GLY A 38 -7.29 27.96 -5.76
CA GLY A 38 -8.63 27.69 -6.28
C GLY A 38 -9.43 26.72 -5.41
N ARG A 39 -8.78 25.68 -4.86
CA ARG A 39 -9.41 24.77 -3.88
C ARG A 39 -9.77 25.48 -2.58
N LEU A 40 -8.86 26.28 -2.03
CA LEU A 40 -9.07 27.05 -0.82
C LEU A 40 -10.20 28.07 -0.99
N SER A 41 -10.22 28.80 -2.11
CA SER A 41 -11.28 29.77 -2.44
C SER A 41 -12.66 29.11 -2.44
N ARG A 42 -12.81 27.95 -3.08
CA ARG A 42 -14.07 27.19 -3.09
C ARG A 42 -14.48 26.72 -1.69
N LEU A 43 -13.51 26.33 -0.86
CA LEU A 43 -13.78 25.88 0.51
C LEU A 43 -14.27 27.04 1.39
N VAL A 44 -13.64 28.21 1.25
CA VAL A 44 -14.05 29.45 1.94
C VAL A 44 -15.46 29.87 1.49
N GLU A 45 -15.76 29.82 0.20
CA GLU A 45 -17.12 30.11 -0.33
C GLU A 45 -18.17 29.13 0.20
N ALA A 46 -17.85 27.83 0.25
CA ALA A 46 -18.76 26.82 0.79
C ALA A 46 -19.08 27.03 2.28
N ILE A 47 -18.10 27.51 3.06
CA ILE A 47 -18.31 27.86 4.47
C ILE A 47 -19.14 29.14 4.59
N SER A 48 -18.84 30.15 3.77
CA SER A 48 -19.56 31.44 3.77
C SER A 48 -21.04 31.27 3.39
N GLY A 49 -21.37 30.35 2.48
CA GLY A 49 -22.75 30.07 2.07
C GLY A 49 -23.63 29.43 3.14
N GLY A 50 -23.03 28.81 4.18
CA GLY A 50 -23.76 28.13 5.26
C GLY A 50 -24.05 29.00 6.49
N GLY A 51 -23.40 30.16 6.62
CA GLY A 51 -23.48 31.02 7.80
C GLY A 51 -24.30 32.28 7.57
N ARG A 52 -25.45 32.41 8.25
CA ARG A 52 -26.33 33.60 8.19
C ARG A 52 -25.74 34.73 9.05
N GLY A 53 -24.71 35.41 8.56
CA GLY A 53 -24.11 36.58 9.21
C GLY A 53 -22.81 37.03 8.53
N ARG A 54 -22.52 38.34 8.56
CA ARG A 54 -21.25 38.94 8.09
C ARG A 54 -20.10 38.44 8.98
N THR A 55 -19.65 37.22 8.73
CA THR A 55 -18.42 36.66 9.28
C THR A 55 -17.25 37.39 8.64
N SER A 56 -16.24 37.75 9.43
CA SER A 56 -15.05 38.41 8.89
C SER A 56 -14.27 37.43 8.02
N ASP A 57 -13.62 37.95 6.98
CA ASP A 57 -12.81 37.17 6.05
C ASP A 57 -11.71 36.37 6.78
N THR A 58 -11.16 36.94 7.86
CA THR A 58 -10.20 36.29 8.75
C THR A 58 -10.77 35.04 9.41
N LEU A 59 -12.01 35.10 9.93
CA LEU A 59 -12.66 33.94 10.58
C LEU A 59 -12.99 32.84 9.57
N LEU A 60 -13.41 33.22 8.36
CA LEU A 60 -13.67 32.25 7.29
C LEU A 60 -12.39 31.53 6.85
N LEU A 61 -11.27 32.26 6.72
CA LEU A 61 -9.97 31.66 6.43
C LEU A 61 -9.47 30.76 7.57
N LEU A 62 -9.66 31.16 8.82
CA LEU A 62 -9.33 30.33 9.99
C LEU A 62 -10.11 29.02 9.98
N LEU A 63 -11.44 29.09 9.80
CA LEU A 63 -12.28 27.90 9.75
C LEU A 63 -11.96 27.01 8.55
N ALA A 64 -11.62 27.62 7.40
CA ALA A 64 -11.13 26.90 6.25
C ALA A 64 -9.82 26.15 6.53
N GLY A 65 -8.89 26.77 7.25
CA GLY A 65 -7.63 26.16 7.69
C GLY A 65 -7.87 24.97 8.63
N LEU A 66 -8.68 25.17 9.67
CA LEU A 66 -9.02 24.09 10.61
C LEU A 66 -9.68 22.89 9.93
N LYS A 67 -10.59 23.15 8.98
CA LYS A 67 -11.25 22.09 8.21
C LYS A 67 -10.30 21.34 7.28
N LEU A 68 -9.26 21.99 6.78
CA LEU A 68 -8.22 21.33 5.99
C LEU A 68 -7.36 20.41 6.85
N GLU A 69 -6.95 20.86 8.04
CA GLU A 69 -6.19 20.04 8.99
C GLU A 69 -7.00 18.82 9.45
N ASP A 70 -8.27 19.01 9.80
CA ASP A 70 -9.19 17.92 10.16
C ASP A 70 -9.28 16.86 9.05
N LYS A 71 -9.42 17.30 7.80
CA LYS A 71 -9.46 16.40 6.64
C LYS A 71 -8.13 15.68 6.38
N VAL A 72 -6.99 16.33 6.65
CA VAL A 72 -5.67 15.70 6.53
C VAL A 72 -5.52 14.62 7.60
N GLU A 73 -5.95 14.89 8.84
CA GLU A 73 -5.95 13.94 9.93
C GLU A 73 -6.84 12.73 9.61
N GLU A 74 -8.08 12.94 9.16
CA GLU A 74 -9.00 11.88 8.74
C GLU A 74 -8.38 10.99 7.64
N LEU A 75 -7.87 11.60 6.57
CA LEU A 75 -7.25 10.85 5.46
C LEU A 75 -6.00 10.11 5.89
N THR A 76 -5.22 10.67 6.82
CA THR A 76 -4.03 10.02 7.37
C THR A 76 -4.42 8.80 8.20
N GLN A 77 -5.47 8.91 9.00
CA GLN A 77 -6.01 7.78 9.77
C GLN A 77 -6.58 6.68 8.88
N GLU A 78 -7.32 7.04 7.82
CA GLU A 78 -7.83 6.09 6.82
C GLU A 78 -6.69 5.38 6.09
N LEU A 79 -5.66 6.13 5.69
CA LEU A 79 -4.47 5.57 5.05
C LEU A 79 -3.77 4.58 5.98
N ASN A 80 -3.57 4.97 7.26
CA ASN A 80 -2.93 4.10 8.24
C ASN A 80 -3.73 2.79 8.43
N LYS A 81 -5.05 2.87 8.58
CA LYS A 81 -5.93 1.68 8.66
C LYS A 81 -5.83 0.81 7.41
N ALA A 82 -5.92 1.39 6.22
CA ALA A 82 -5.81 0.66 4.97
C ALA A 82 -4.43 -0.01 4.82
N THR A 83 -3.36 0.65 5.25
CA THR A 83 -2.02 0.06 5.23
C THR A 83 -1.85 -1.07 6.24
N GLU A 84 -2.49 -0.97 7.40
CA GLU A 84 -2.51 -2.01 8.43
C GLU A 84 -3.25 -3.25 7.92
N GLU A 85 -4.47 -3.09 7.39
CA GLU A 85 -5.26 -4.17 6.79
C GLU A 85 -4.50 -4.87 5.65
N LEU A 86 -3.83 -4.10 4.79
CA LEU A 86 -2.99 -4.65 3.72
C LEU A 86 -1.82 -5.46 4.30
N SER A 87 -1.21 -4.99 5.39
CA SER A 87 -0.10 -5.68 6.04
C SER A 87 -0.55 -7.01 6.67
N GLU A 88 -1.73 -7.03 7.29
CA GLU A 88 -2.35 -8.23 7.85
C GLU A 88 -2.69 -9.24 6.76
N TYR A 89 -3.31 -8.78 5.67
CA TYR A 89 -3.64 -9.62 4.53
C TYR A 89 -2.38 -10.25 3.92
N LYS A 90 -1.31 -9.47 3.74
CA LYS A 90 -0.01 -9.98 3.27
C LYS A 90 0.58 -11.01 4.23
N ALA A 91 0.48 -10.78 5.54
CA ALA A 91 0.95 -11.71 6.55
C ALA A 91 0.18 -13.03 6.50
N MET A 92 -1.15 -12.99 6.41
CA MET A 92 -2.02 -14.16 6.25
C MET A 92 -1.69 -14.93 4.97
N HIS A 93 -1.59 -14.22 3.84
CA HIS A 93 -1.25 -14.83 2.56
C HIS A 93 0.14 -15.49 2.60
N SER A 94 1.13 -14.84 3.22
CA SER A 94 2.47 -15.43 3.40
C SER A 94 2.43 -16.71 4.25
N LYS A 95 1.55 -16.78 5.25
CA LYS A 95 1.36 -17.96 6.09
C LYS A 95 0.73 -19.10 5.29
N GLU A 96 -0.26 -18.80 4.47
CA GLU A 96 -0.89 -19.78 3.58
C GLU A 96 0.10 -20.34 2.55
N VAL A 97 0.89 -19.47 1.91
CA VAL A 97 1.96 -19.89 0.98
C VAL A 97 2.98 -20.79 1.69
N ARG A 98 3.39 -20.44 2.92
CA ARG A 98 4.30 -21.28 3.73
C ARG A 98 3.67 -22.64 4.05
N LEU A 99 2.41 -22.67 4.49
CA LEU A 99 1.71 -23.91 4.81
C LEU A 99 1.59 -24.83 3.60
N ARG A 100 1.22 -24.27 2.44
CA ARG A 100 1.14 -24.99 1.18
C ARG A 100 2.50 -25.56 0.77
N GLY A 101 3.57 -24.77 0.88
CA GLY A 101 4.93 -25.23 0.62
C GLY A 101 5.36 -26.39 1.52
N SER A 102 5.07 -26.31 2.82
CA SER A 102 5.34 -27.41 3.77
C SER A 102 4.57 -28.67 3.44
N LEU A 103 3.28 -28.56 3.09
CA LEU A 103 2.45 -29.68 2.69
C LEU A 103 2.98 -30.34 1.40
N GLU A 104 3.28 -29.55 0.37
CA GLU A 104 3.87 -30.05 -0.88
C GLU A 104 5.22 -30.73 -0.63
N GLY A 105 6.05 -30.21 0.29
CA GLY A 105 7.30 -30.84 0.72
C GLY A 105 7.10 -32.21 1.36
N LEU A 106 6.14 -32.33 2.29
CA LEU A 106 5.82 -33.60 2.95
C LEU A 106 5.27 -34.64 1.97
N LEU A 107 4.38 -34.22 1.06
CA LEU A 107 3.83 -35.08 0.02
C LEU A 107 4.92 -35.58 -0.94
N ARG A 108 5.84 -34.69 -1.35
CA ARG A 108 6.99 -35.09 -2.18
C ARG A 108 7.87 -36.11 -1.46
N TYR A 109 8.16 -35.88 -0.19
CA TYR A 109 8.99 -36.79 0.62
C TYR A 109 8.34 -38.17 0.75
N SER A 110 7.06 -38.23 1.14
CA SER A 110 6.37 -39.52 1.32
C SER A 110 6.26 -40.29 0.01
N LEU A 111 5.99 -39.61 -1.11
CA LEU A 111 5.85 -40.22 -2.42
C LEU A 111 7.20 -40.73 -2.97
N SER A 112 8.30 -40.01 -2.70
CA SER A 112 9.65 -40.49 -2.97
C SER A 112 9.95 -41.75 -2.16
N ARG A 113 9.64 -41.73 -0.86
CA ARG A 113 9.93 -42.84 0.04
C ARG A 113 9.13 -44.09 -0.31
N THR A 114 7.86 -43.95 -0.65
CA THR A 114 7.04 -45.10 -1.09
C THR A 114 7.56 -45.67 -2.40
N ARG A 115 8.01 -44.83 -3.34
CA ARG A 115 8.60 -45.28 -4.60
C ARG A 115 9.89 -46.07 -4.39
N GLU A 116 10.77 -45.62 -3.50
CA GLU A 116 12.00 -46.34 -3.11
C GLU A 116 11.69 -47.71 -2.51
N LEU A 117 10.76 -47.77 -1.55
CA LEU A 117 10.39 -49.02 -0.89
C LEU A 117 9.73 -50.00 -1.87
N LEU A 118 8.91 -49.51 -2.78
CA LEU A 118 8.24 -50.34 -3.79
C LEU A 118 9.26 -50.92 -4.79
N ALA A 119 10.28 -50.15 -5.17
CA ALA A 119 11.38 -50.65 -5.98
C ALA A 119 12.19 -51.73 -5.24
N TYR A 120 12.49 -51.52 -3.95
CA TYR A 120 13.18 -52.49 -3.11
C TYR A 120 12.41 -53.83 -3.02
N VAL A 121 11.11 -53.78 -2.72
CA VAL A 121 10.28 -55.00 -2.59
C VAL A 121 10.15 -55.74 -3.92
N ASN A 122 10.03 -55.02 -5.05
CA ASN A 122 10.00 -55.64 -6.36
C ASN A 122 11.31 -56.34 -6.70
N ASP A 123 12.46 -55.74 -6.36
CA ASP A 123 13.78 -56.34 -6.58
C ASP A 123 14.00 -57.58 -5.70
N THR A 124 13.61 -57.55 -4.41
CA THR A 124 13.68 -58.74 -3.55
C THR A 124 12.81 -59.87 -4.08
N ARG A 125 11.60 -59.56 -4.55
CA ARG A 125 10.69 -60.55 -5.14
C ARG A 125 11.24 -61.12 -6.45
N ALA A 126 11.87 -60.30 -7.29
CA ALA A 126 12.50 -60.77 -8.52
C ALA A 126 13.63 -61.77 -8.24
N ARG A 127 14.46 -61.50 -7.22
CA ARG A 127 15.52 -62.41 -6.77
C ARG A 127 14.97 -63.73 -6.24
N GLU A 128 13.94 -63.70 -5.39
CA GLU A 128 13.28 -64.91 -4.88
C GLU A 128 12.73 -65.80 -6.01
N VAL A 129 12.12 -65.21 -7.04
CA VAL A 129 11.62 -65.97 -8.21
C VAL A 129 12.77 -66.63 -8.98
N GLN A 130 13.88 -65.91 -9.18
CA GLN A 130 15.06 -66.43 -9.88
C GLN A 130 15.75 -67.57 -9.12
N ASP A 131 15.81 -67.49 -7.78
CA ASP A 131 16.37 -68.54 -6.94
C ASP A 131 15.50 -69.81 -6.97
N THR A 132 14.16 -69.67 -7.06
CA THR A 132 13.25 -70.82 -7.20
C THR A 132 13.29 -71.48 -8.58
N GLU A 133 13.47 -70.71 -9.66
CA GLU A 133 13.63 -71.24 -11.02
C GLU A 133 14.98 -71.94 -11.21
N SER A 134 16.07 -71.41 -10.63
CA SER A 134 17.39 -72.07 -10.66
C SER A 134 17.41 -73.39 -9.89
N ALA A 135 16.66 -73.51 -8.79
CA ALA A 135 16.54 -74.76 -8.05
C ALA A 135 15.70 -75.82 -8.78
N ALA A 136 14.69 -75.42 -9.56
CA ALA A 136 13.84 -76.33 -10.33
C ALA A 136 14.50 -76.84 -11.63
N GLY A 137 15.45 -76.11 -12.20
CA GLY A 137 16.16 -76.48 -13.44
C GLY A 137 17.38 -77.40 -13.29
N THR A 138 17.71 -77.84 -12.06
CA THR A 138 18.91 -78.67 -11.78
C THR A 138 18.58 -80.14 -11.49
N CYS A 139 17.35 -80.60 -11.77
CA CYS A 139 16.94 -82.01 -11.67
C CYS A 139 17.08 -82.74 -13.01
#